data_AF-A0A7M2A4E1-F1
#
_entry.id   AF-A0A7M2A4E1-F1
#
_cell.length_a   1.000
_cell.length_b   1.000
_cell.length_c   1.000
_cell.angle_alpha   90.00
_cell.angle_beta   90.00
_cell.angle_gamma   90.00
#
_symmetry.space_group_name_H-M   'P 1'
#
loop_
_entity.id
_entity.type
_entity.pdbx_description
1 polymer ?
#
loop_
_entity_poly.entity_id
_entity_poly.type
_entity_poly.pdbx_seq_one_letter_code
_entity_poly.pdbx_strand_id
1 'polypeptide(L)'
;MNQKEKDMTHFPSKRSEKLEKYVIDELLKHSRYIFIQRVSRVQYGYCTHCNSRFRTSGDLKHNGKSECPNCKSDCRVKNHGMSRKYLRDHGTVVFYEKSQVNPDSAIIAQVFRVYRDYSGDYTKVQTEYVIVAKYLFESGNPGRATMYERWGGWQKANSVHSIESYPHCPIESIKEAVTGTPFYYSTWDQHEQPQRDYVKFFALYSKYPVIEILTKLGFKYFVGAKLFDGKTYSCINWRAKQLHDVLRLSKQDFQLVHKEQKLNPMQLRLFQLSRKDSAPPTIQEIQNFFTDSVGDVMNELNVVLKYSTLRKAMNYMQKQVQICDTYKTYFGLLIAWRDYIRDCETLEMDLSHSLILFPKNLHEEHQRTMKLVKTTSDERSRAKMLKRAETLQKYKFEDQEFVVIPAETTEELIEEGKRLEHCVARYADRHAEGKTTILFVRRKNNPNSPYYTIELQKNAIKQARGFKNASMTPDVQKFVQQFENTKLKRKRKEVAAI
;
A
#
# COMPACT_ATOMS: atom_id res chain seq x y z
N MET A 1 1.20 -16.02 34.00
CA MET A 1 1.38 -16.43 32.59
C MET A 1 1.01 -15.27 31.68
N ASN A 2 1.98 -14.70 30.96
CA ASN A 2 1.71 -13.62 29.99
C ASN A 2 0.92 -14.16 28.77
N GLN A 3 0.33 -13.28 27.95
CA GLN A 3 -0.55 -13.71 26.85
C GLN A 3 0.16 -14.64 25.85
N LYS A 4 1.46 -14.41 25.61
CA LYS A 4 2.27 -15.24 24.73
C LYS A 4 2.39 -16.66 25.27
N GLU A 5 2.70 -16.83 26.54
CA GLU A 5 2.78 -18.14 27.18
C GLU A 5 1.44 -18.88 27.12
N LYS A 6 0.32 -18.17 27.34
CA LYS A 6 -1.03 -18.74 27.14
C LYS A 6 -1.22 -19.23 25.71
N ASP A 7 -0.97 -18.38 24.71
CA ASP A 7 -1.16 -18.75 23.31
C ASP A 7 -0.24 -19.93 22.90
N MET A 8 0.98 -20.01 23.45
CA MET A 8 1.91 -21.11 23.17
C MET A 8 1.38 -22.49 23.62
N THR A 9 0.49 -22.54 24.63
CA THR A 9 -0.12 -23.81 25.09
C THR A 9 -1.09 -24.42 24.08
N HIS A 10 -1.60 -23.64 23.12
CA HIS A 10 -2.48 -24.16 22.07
C HIS A 10 -1.75 -25.05 21.05
N PHE A 11 -0.42 -24.96 20.98
CA PHE A 11 0.42 -25.66 20.01
C PHE A 11 0.99 -26.95 20.60
N PRO A 12 1.01 -28.06 19.84
CA PRO A 12 1.58 -29.31 20.32
C PRO A 12 3.09 -29.17 20.55
N SER A 13 3.60 -29.90 21.56
CA SER A 13 5.04 -29.95 21.87
C SER A 13 5.81 -30.88 20.94
N LYS A 14 5.13 -31.86 20.34
CA LYS A 14 5.65 -32.79 19.33
C LYS A 14 4.94 -32.59 17.99
N ARG A 15 5.64 -32.88 16.90
CA ARG A 15 5.05 -32.88 15.56
C ARG A 15 4.10 -34.07 15.41
N SER A 16 3.03 -33.90 14.65
CA SER A 16 2.13 -35.01 14.33
C SER A 16 2.73 -35.93 13.26
N GLU A 17 2.42 -37.22 13.36
CA GLU A 17 2.85 -38.23 12.38
C GLU A 17 2.33 -37.91 10.98
N LYS A 18 1.15 -37.29 10.86
CA LYS A 18 0.57 -36.84 9.60
C LYS A 18 1.42 -35.78 8.91
N LEU A 19 1.92 -34.80 9.67
CA LEU A 19 2.86 -33.80 9.15
C LEU A 19 4.15 -34.48 8.66
N GLU A 20 4.75 -35.35 9.47
CA GLU A 20 6.00 -36.02 9.11
C GLU A 20 5.83 -36.89 7.85
N LYS A 21 4.72 -37.63 7.76
CA LYS A 21 4.36 -38.40 6.57
C LYS A 21 4.19 -37.51 5.34
N TYR A 22 3.41 -36.44 5.43
CA TYR A 22 3.24 -35.50 4.31
C TYR A 22 4.58 -34.91 3.84
N VAL A 23 5.45 -34.56 4.78
CA VAL A 23 6.77 -34.01 4.46
C VAL A 23 7.63 -35.03 3.72
N ILE A 24 7.63 -36.29 4.15
CA ILE A 24 8.44 -37.36 3.53
C ILE A 24 7.86 -37.81 2.18
N ASP A 25 6.54 -37.92 2.07
CA ASP A 25 5.85 -38.55 0.95
C ASP A 25 5.43 -37.61 -0.16
N GLU A 26 5.17 -36.35 0.17
CA GLU A 26 4.69 -35.35 -0.79
C GLU A 26 5.69 -34.22 -0.97
N LEU A 27 6.01 -33.48 0.11
CA LEU A 27 6.84 -32.27 0.03
C LEU A 27 8.27 -32.57 -0.45
N LEU A 28 8.94 -33.53 0.21
CA LEU A 28 10.31 -33.94 -0.08
C LEU A 28 10.37 -35.21 -0.93
N LYS A 29 9.31 -35.53 -1.68
CA LYS A 29 9.32 -36.64 -2.64
C LYS A 29 10.44 -36.49 -3.68
N HIS A 30 10.70 -35.26 -4.10
CA HIS A 30 11.80 -34.94 -5.02
C HIS A 30 13.19 -35.14 -4.39
N SER A 31 13.28 -35.15 -3.06
CA SER A 31 14.49 -35.37 -2.26
C SER A 31 14.68 -36.87 -1.93
N ARG A 32 14.36 -37.73 -2.90
CA ARG A 32 14.59 -39.18 -2.83
C ARG A 32 15.66 -39.53 -3.86
N TYR A 33 16.80 -39.97 -3.35
CA TYR A 33 17.98 -40.30 -4.15
C TYR A 33 18.39 -41.76 -4.03
N ILE A 34 18.93 -42.27 -5.14
CA ILE A 34 19.81 -43.45 -5.14
C ILE A 34 21.24 -42.94 -5.37
N PHE A 35 22.09 -43.05 -4.36
CA PHE A 35 23.51 -42.75 -4.49
C PHE A 35 24.26 -43.95 -5.03
N ILE A 36 24.95 -43.79 -6.16
CA ILE A 36 25.69 -44.86 -6.83
C ILE A 36 27.20 -44.77 -6.60
N GLN A 37 27.81 -45.94 -6.40
CA GLN A 37 29.24 -46.13 -6.25
C GLN A 37 29.66 -47.42 -6.98
N ARG A 38 30.81 -47.38 -7.68
CA ARG A 38 31.41 -48.58 -8.26
C ARG A 38 32.55 -49.08 -7.38
N VAL A 39 32.53 -50.37 -7.07
CA VAL A 39 33.58 -51.08 -6.34
C VAL A 39 33.90 -52.34 -7.14
N SER A 40 35.16 -52.53 -7.55
CA SER A 40 35.61 -53.70 -8.33
C SER A 40 34.73 -53.98 -9.57
N ARG A 41 34.46 -52.94 -10.37
CA ARG A 41 33.60 -52.96 -11.59
C ARG A 41 32.11 -53.26 -11.36
N VAL A 42 31.67 -53.49 -10.12
CA VAL A 42 30.26 -53.67 -9.76
C VAL A 42 29.68 -52.35 -9.25
N GLN A 43 28.49 -51.95 -9.73
CA GLN A 43 27.78 -50.77 -9.25
C GLN A 43 26.82 -51.13 -8.11
N TYR A 44 26.89 -50.35 -7.02
CA TYR A 44 25.99 -50.42 -5.88
C TYR A 44 25.19 -49.13 -5.76
N GLY A 45 23.94 -49.25 -5.32
CA GLY A 45 23.06 -48.14 -4.99
C GLY A 45 22.75 -48.07 -3.50
N TYR A 46 22.66 -46.87 -2.96
CA TYR A 46 22.10 -46.58 -1.63
C TYR A 46 20.84 -45.75 -1.79
N CYS A 47 19.69 -46.30 -1.36
CA CYS A 47 18.43 -45.56 -1.39
C CYS A 47 18.28 -44.73 -0.12
N THR A 48 18.06 -43.43 -0.27
CA THR A 48 17.83 -42.49 0.85
C THR A 48 16.41 -42.54 1.43
N HIS A 49 15.50 -43.29 0.82
CA HIS A 49 14.14 -43.45 1.33
C HIS A 49 14.04 -44.63 2.31
N CYS A 50 14.54 -45.82 1.94
CA CYS A 50 14.54 -46.98 2.83
C CYS A 50 15.87 -47.23 3.55
N ASN A 51 16.89 -46.42 3.27
CA ASN A 51 18.23 -46.52 3.84
C ASN A 51 18.93 -47.87 3.58
N SER A 52 18.51 -48.62 2.55
CA SER A 52 19.14 -49.87 2.15
C SER A 52 20.17 -49.69 1.05
N ARG A 53 21.25 -50.49 1.13
CA ARG A 53 22.17 -50.73 0.02
C ARG A 53 21.71 -51.92 -0.82
N PHE A 54 21.97 -51.87 -2.12
CA PHE A 54 21.68 -52.96 -3.04
C PHE A 54 22.67 -52.95 -4.21
N ARG A 55 22.86 -54.11 -4.84
CA ARG A 55 23.57 -54.24 -6.11
C ARG A 55 22.64 -53.83 -7.24
N THR A 56 23.09 -52.99 -8.17
CA THR A 56 22.25 -52.59 -9.31
C THR A 56 22.18 -53.73 -10.34
N SER A 57 21.00 -53.92 -10.95
CA SER A 57 20.79 -54.91 -12.03
C SER A 57 21.33 -54.44 -13.39
N GLY A 58 21.59 -53.14 -13.51
CA GLY A 58 22.22 -52.49 -14.67
C GLY A 58 22.89 -51.18 -14.28
N ASP A 59 23.53 -50.53 -15.24
CA ASP A 59 24.24 -49.27 -15.02
C ASP A 59 23.26 -48.09 -14.89
N LEU A 60 23.03 -47.65 -13.66
CA LEU A 60 22.32 -46.42 -13.38
C LEU A 60 23.21 -45.22 -13.72
N LYS A 61 22.62 -44.22 -14.39
CA LYS A 61 23.32 -43.01 -14.84
C LYS A 61 23.05 -41.83 -13.90
N HIS A 62 24.09 -41.03 -13.64
CA HIS A 62 23.97 -39.79 -12.88
C HIS A 62 22.86 -38.88 -13.44
N ASN A 63 22.07 -38.29 -12.54
CA ASN A 63 20.89 -37.46 -12.85
C ASN A 63 19.72 -38.19 -13.54
N GLY A 64 19.82 -39.49 -13.79
CA GLY A 64 18.69 -40.32 -14.24
C GLY A 64 17.65 -40.54 -13.14
N LYS A 65 16.55 -41.20 -13.49
CA LYS A 65 15.52 -41.68 -12.56
C LYS A 65 15.57 -43.20 -12.48
N SER A 66 15.32 -43.77 -11.31
CA SER A 66 15.29 -45.22 -11.10
C SER A 66 14.43 -45.54 -9.88
N GLU A 67 13.72 -46.66 -9.95
CA GLU A 67 12.97 -47.20 -8.82
C GLU A 67 13.91 -48.01 -7.89
N CYS A 68 13.79 -47.81 -6.58
CA CYS A 68 14.51 -48.64 -5.63
C CYS A 68 13.95 -50.09 -5.61
N PRO A 69 14.78 -51.13 -5.78
CA PRO A 69 14.30 -52.51 -5.81
C PRO A 69 13.68 -52.96 -4.48
N ASN A 70 14.10 -52.36 -3.36
CA ASN A 70 13.69 -52.77 -2.00
C ASN A 70 12.37 -52.10 -1.56
N CYS A 71 12.23 -50.79 -1.77
CA CYS A 71 11.06 -50.03 -1.29
C CYS A 71 10.19 -49.44 -2.41
N LYS A 72 10.51 -49.75 -3.67
CA LYS A 72 9.73 -49.34 -4.85
C LYS A 72 9.57 -47.83 -5.01
N SER A 73 10.44 -47.05 -4.36
CA SER A 73 10.37 -45.59 -4.42
C SER A 73 11.08 -45.06 -5.64
N ASP A 74 10.40 -44.17 -6.37
CA ASP A 74 10.99 -43.37 -7.44
C ASP A 74 12.08 -42.45 -6.88
N CYS A 75 13.30 -42.63 -7.36
CA CYS A 75 14.46 -41.89 -6.89
C CYS A 75 15.23 -41.26 -8.05
N ARG A 76 15.86 -40.11 -7.79
CA ARG A 76 16.86 -39.53 -8.69
C ARG A 76 18.23 -40.14 -8.41
N VAL A 77 18.94 -40.54 -9.44
CA VAL A 77 20.26 -41.16 -9.31
C VAL A 77 21.33 -40.08 -9.15
N LYS A 78 22.20 -40.22 -8.14
CA LYS A 78 23.33 -39.31 -7.87
C LYS A 78 24.61 -40.10 -7.70
N ASN A 79 25.73 -39.57 -8.20
CA ASN A 79 27.03 -40.20 -7.97
C ASN A 79 27.48 -39.87 -6.54
N HIS A 80 27.99 -40.85 -5.80
CA HIS A 80 28.47 -40.65 -4.43
C HIS A 80 29.65 -39.67 -4.32
N GLY A 81 30.33 -39.32 -5.41
CA GLY A 81 31.48 -38.39 -5.41
C GLY A 81 31.22 -37.03 -6.04
N MET A 82 30.11 -36.83 -6.79
CA MET A 82 29.94 -35.66 -7.65
C MET A 82 28.87 -34.69 -7.15
N SER A 83 29.19 -33.39 -7.14
CA SER A 83 28.27 -32.27 -6.90
C SER A 83 27.45 -32.34 -5.59
N ARG A 84 27.90 -33.12 -4.61
CA ARG A 84 27.18 -33.30 -3.33
C ARG A 84 27.27 -32.08 -2.41
N LYS A 85 28.37 -31.31 -2.47
CA LYS A 85 28.57 -30.12 -1.61
C LYS A 85 27.45 -29.07 -1.70
N TYR A 86 26.63 -29.11 -2.76
CA TYR A 86 25.50 -28.22 -2.98
C TYR A 86 24.14 -28.92 -2.96
N LEU A 87 24.09 -30.22 -2.64
CA LEU A 87 22.86 -31.00 -2.65
C LEU A 87 22.12 -30.82 -1.31
N ARG A 88 21.41 -29.70 -1.22
CA ARG A 88 20.58 -29.32 -0.07
C ARG A 88 19.17 -29.10 -0.57
N ASP A 89 18.28 -30.00 -0.20
CA ASP A 89 16.87 -29.88 -0.56
C ASP A 89 16.12 -29.24 0.59
N HIS A 90 15.12 -28.45 0.23
CA HIS A 90 14.29 -27.76 1.20
C HIS A 90 12.86 -27.66 0.70
N GLY A 91 11.95 -27.45 1.65
CA GLY A 91 10.56 -27.15 1.36
C GLY A 91 9.95 -26.37 2.51
N THR A 92 8.84 -25.71 2.25
CA THR A 92 8.08 -25.04 3.30
C THR A 92 6.65 -25.54 3.29
N VAL A 93 6.13 -25.87 4.47
CA VAL A 93 4.74 -26.32 4.65
C VAL A 93 4.04 -25.50 5.71
N VAL A 94 2.81 -25.06 5.41
CA VAL A 94 1.85 -24.55 6.39
C VAL A 94 0.92 -25.71 6.75
N PHE A 95 0.97 -26.14 8.00
CA PHE A 95 0.20 -27.29 8.48
C PHE A 95 -0.84 -26.81 9.50
N TYR A 96 -2.09 -27.25 9.32
CA TYR A 96 -3.22 -26.88 10.17
C TYR A 96 -3.59 -28.01 11.11
N GLU A 97 -3.87 -27.67 12.36
CA GLU A 97 -4.27 -28.62 13.40
C GLU A 97 -5.32 -27.98 14.31
N LYS A 98 -6.02 -28.80 15.10
CA LYS A 98 -6.86 -28.30 16.19
C LYS A 98 -5.99 -27.74 17.31
N SER A 99 -6.54 -26.76 18.03
CA SER A 99 -5.93 -26.30 19.27
C SER A 99 -5.91 -27.41 20.33
N GLN A 100 -4.79 -27.54 21.06
CA GLN A 100 -4.68 -28.45 22.22
C GLN A 100 -5.55 -28.03 23.42
N VAL A 101 -5.89 -26.74 23.50
CA VAL A 101 -6.64 -26.16 24.62
C VAL A 101 -8.12 -26.04 24.29
N ASN A 102 -8.43 -25.60 23.07
CA ASN A 102 -9.80 -25.30 22.61
C ASN A 102 -10.13 -26.04 21.29
N PRO A 103 -10.15 -27.38 21.27
CA PRO A 103 -10.27 -28.16 20.03
C PRO A 103 -11.59 -27.98 19.26
N ASP A 104 -12.64 -27.44 19.91
CA ASP A 104 -13.96 -27.26 19.32
C ASP A 104 -14.21 -25.82 18.85
N SER A 105 -13.35 -24.88 19.21
CA SER A 105 -13.54 -23.44 18.90
C SER A 105 -12.31 -22.76 18.33
N ALA A 106 -11.16 -23.44 18.28
CA ALA A 106 -9.92 -22.88 17.80
C ALA A 106 -9.11 -23.86 16.93
N ILE A 107 -8.49 -23.31 15.89
CA ILE A 107 -7.52 -24.00 15.05
C ILE A 107 -6.17 -23.27 15.12
N ILE A 108 -5.11 -24.01 14.86
CA ILE A 108 -3.75 -23.47 14.78
C ILE A 108 -3.18 -23.75 13.39
N ALA A 109 -2.20 -22.94 13.00
CA ALA A 109 -1.33 -23.28 11.89
C ALA A 109 0.13 -23.05 12.26
N GLN A 110 1.02 -23.89 11.72
CA GLN A 110 2.46 -23.76 11.92
C GLN A 110 3.17 -23.78 10.57
N VAL A 111 4.15 -22.89 10.40
CA VAL A 111 5.01 -22.87 9.21
C VAL A 111 6.30 -23.60 9.54
N PHE A 112 6.54 -24.70 8.83
CA PHE A 112 7.76 -25.49 8.94
C PHE A 112 8.60 -25.30 7.69
N ARG A 113 9.83 -24.82 7.85
CA ARG A 113 10.88 -24.98 6.85
C ARG A 113 11.57 -26.31 7.11
N VAL A 114 11.62 -27.16 6.10
CA VAL A 114 12.21 -28.48 6.20
C VAL A 114 13.42 -28.59 5.29
N TYR A 115 14.43 -29.33 5.73
CA TYR A 115 15.70 -29.45 5.04
C TYR A 115 16.23 -30.88 5.05
N ARG A 116 16.93 -31.25 3.98
CA ARG A 116 17.81 -32.42 3.92
C ARG A 116 19.14 -32.01 3.31
N ASP A 117 20.21 -32.13 4.08
CA ASP A 117 21.56 -31.80 3.63
C ASP A 117 22.35 -33.07 3.29
N TYR A 118 22.60 -33.29 1.99
CA TYR A 118 23.39 -34.41 1.48
C TYR A 118 24.86 -34.06 1.20
N SER A 119 25.31 -32.87 1.61
CA SER A 119 26.70 -32.42 1.43
C SER A 119 27.70 -33.20 2.29
N GLY A 120 27.26 -33.66 3.47
CA GLY A 120 28.02 -34.53 4.36
C GLY A 120 27.88 -36.01 4.03
N ASP A 121 27.66 -36.84 5.04
CA ASP A 121 27.40 -38.26 4.88
C ASP A 121 25.96 -38.50 4.42
N TYR A 122 25.79 -38.81 3.13
CA TYR A 122 24.49 -39.02 2.50
C TYR A 122 23.73 -40.24 3.05
N THR A 123 24.39 -41.10 3.85
CA THR A 123 23.77 -42.25 4.49
C THR A 123 23.17 -41.95 5.86
N LYS A 124 23.48 -40.79 6.45
CA LYS A 124 23.02 -40.37 7.78
C LYS A 124 22.07 -39.18 7.77
N VAL A 125 21.60 -38.78 6.59
CA VAL A 125 20.74 -37.60 6.42
C VAL A 125 19.39 -37.82 7.10
N GLN A 126 19.01 -36.87 7.93
CA GLN A 126 17.69 -36.80 8.56
C GLN A 126 16.94 -35.58 8.03
N THR A 127 15.61 -35.62 8.09
CA THR A 127 14.80 -34.43 7.79
C THR A 127 14.83 -33.49 8.99
N GLU A 128 15.37 -32.30 8.80
CA GLU A 128 15.35 -31.23 9.80
C GLU A 128 14.07 -30.41 9.66
N TYR A 129 13.51 -29.96 10.79
CA TYR A 129 12.29 -29.16 10.85
C TYR A 129 12.54 -27.89 11.66
N VAL A 130 12.32 -26.74 11.03
CA VAL A 130 12.42 -25.43 11.67
C VAL A 130 11.06 -24.74 11.61
N ILE A 131 10.45 -24.54 12.78
CA ILE A 131 9.21 -23.75 12.87
C ILE A 131 9.61 -22.27 12.80
N VAL A 132 9.04 -21.54 11.84
CA VAL A 132 9.30 -20.11 11.62
C VAL A 132 8.11 -19.21 11.98
N ALA A 133 6.89 -19.76 11.92
CA ALA A 133 5.67 -19.07 12.37
C ALA A 133 4.70 -20.01 13.09
N LYS A 134 3.90 -19.40 13.97
CA LYS A 134 2.77 -20.01 14.67
C LYS A 134 1.56 -19.10 14.60
N TYR A 135 0.43 -19.63 14.19
CA TYR A 135 -0.84 -18.91 14.11
C TYR A 135 -1.88 -19.56 15.00
N LEU A 136 -2.61 -18.75 15.74
CA LEU A 136 -3.75 -19.16 16.55
C LEU A 136 -4.99 -18.44 16.03
N PHE A 137 -6.02 -19.20 15.68
CA PHE A 137 -7.31 -18.71 15.19
C PHE A 137 -8.40 -19.20 16.13
N GLU A 138 -9.06 -18.26 16.80
CA GLU A 138 -10.11 -18.53 17.76
C GLU A 138 -11.41 -17.93 17.24
N SER A 139 -12.45 -18.76 17.19
CA SER A 139 -13.81 -18.32 16.96
C SER A 139 -14.40 -17.70 18.24
N GLY A 140 -15.35 -16.78 18.09
CA GLY A 140 -16.00 -16.13 19.23
C GLY A 140 -16.62 -14.76 18.89
N ASN A 141 -17.14 -14.08 19.91
CA ASN A 141 -17.64 -12.71 19.79
C ASN A 141 -17.05 -11.82 20.91
N PRO A 142 -15.88 -11.17 20.69
CA PRO A 142 -15.09 -11.19 19.46
C PRO A 142 -14.18 -12.42 19.37
N GLY A 143 -14.07 -13.00 18.17
CA GLY A 143 -13.03 -13.97 17.87
C GLY A 143 -11.67 -13.28 17.69
N ARG A 144 -10.61 -14.07 17.66
CA ARG A 144 -9.23 -13.57 17.75
C ARG A 144 -8.32 -14.34 16.81
N ALA A 145 -7.41 -13.62 16.16
CA ALA A 145 -6.35 -14.22 15.37
C ALA A 145 -5.00 -13.62 15.77
N THR A 146 -4.04 -14.47 16.10
CA THR A 146 -2.70 -14.08 16.56
C THR A 146 -1.63 -14.82 15.77
N MET A 147 -0.52 -14.13 15.49
CA MET A 147 0.66 -14.69 14.84
C MET A 147 1.89 -14.45 15.71
N TYR A 148 2.75 -15.47 15.79
CA TYR A 148 4.08 -15.39 16.39
C TYR A 148 5.13 -15.81 15.37
N GLU A 149 6.20 -15.03 15.29
CA GLU A 149 7.31 -15.23 14.39
C GLU A 149 8.58 -15.55 15.17
N ARG A 150 9.50 -16.30 14.55
CA ARG A 150 10.77 -16.67 15.18
C ARG A 150 11.89 -15.71 14.77
N TRP A 151 12.25 -14.80 15.68
CA TRP A 151 13.34 -13.83 15.54
C TRP A 151 14.23 -13.82 16.79
N GLY A 152 15.19 -14.75 16.89
CA GLY A 152 15.96 -15.00 18.13
C GLY A 152 15.13 -15.55 19.30
N GLY A 153 13.81 -15.61 19.13
CA GLY A 153 12.78 -16.10 20.05
C GLY A 153 11.40 -15.86 19.43
N TRP A 154 10.33 -16.29 20.10
CA TRP A 154 8.96 -16.04 19.63
C TRP A 154 8.53 -14.60 19.90
N GLN A 155 8.23 -13.85 18.84
CA GLN A 155 7.76 -12.47 18.88
C GLN A 155 6.35 -12.39 18.31
N LYS A 156 5.46 -11.62 18.94
CA LYS A 156 4.10 -11.43 18.45
C LYS A 156 4.11 -10.42 17.30
N ALA A 157 3.50 -10.76 16.17
CA ALA A 157 3.34 -9.85 15.04
C ALA A 157 2.21 -8.84 15.30
N ASN A 158 2.31 -7.64 14.69
CA ASN A 158 1.26 -6.62 14.75
C ASN A 158 0.00 -7.04 13.99
N SER A 159 0.15 -7.85 12.95
CA SER A 159 -0.93 -8.39 12.14
C SER A 159 -0.59 -9.79 11.64
N VAL A 160 -1.64 -10.59 11.39
CA VAL A 160 -1.48 -11.92 10.80
C VAL A 160 -1.23 -11.78 9.30
N HIS A 161 -0.16 -12.40 8.80
CA HIS A 161 0.23 -12.41 7.40
C HIS A 161 0.93 -13.72 7.04
N SER A 162 0.98 -14.05 5.74
CA SER A 162 1.73 -15.18 5.22
C SER A 162 3.24 -14.87 5.27
N ILE A 163 4.06 -15.76 5.86
CA ILE A 163 5.52 -15.62 5.86
C ILE A 163 6.15 -15.98 4.51
N GLU A 164 5.51 -16.88 3.76
CA GLU A 164 6.05 -17.44 2.53
C GLU A 164 5.11 -17.15 1.36
N SER A 165 5.67 -16.92 0.17
CA SER A 165 4.84 -16.60 -1.02
C SER A 165 4.19 -17.84 -1.65
N TYR A 166 4.84 -19.01 -1.56
CA TYR A 166 4.39 -20.25 -2.19
C TYR A 166 4.69 -21.50 -1.34
N PRO A 167 4.24 -21.57 -0.08
CA PRO A 167 4.37 -22.78 0.71
C PRO A 167 3.49 -23.91 0.15
N HIS A 168 3.82 -25.14 0.54
CA HIS A 168 2.89 -26.26 0.45
C HIS A 168 1.86 -26.17 1.58
N CYS A 169 0.61 -26.48 1.28
CA CYS A 169 -0.48 -26.42 2.25
C CYS A 169 -1.39 -27.64 2.04
N PRO A 170 -1.29 -28.69 2.87
CA PRO A 170 -2.08 -29.90 2.71
C PRO A 170 -3.56 -29.60 2.97
N ILE A 171 -4.40 -29.70 1.94
CA ILE A 171 -5.85 -29.46 2.05
C ILE A 171 -6.51 -30.36 3.10
N GLU A 172 -6.06 -31.61 3.21
CA GLU A 172 -6.56 -32.55 4.23
C GLU A 172 -6.24 -32.08 5.66
N SER A 173 -5.08 -31.44 5.89
CA SER A 173 -4.78 -30.87 7.22
C SER A 173 -5.77 -29.77 7.60
N ILE A 174 -6.22 -28.96 6.63
CA ILE A 174 -7.23 -27.93 6.87
C ILE A 174 -8.57 -28.58 7.19
N LYS A 175 -9.04 -29.52 6.33
CA LYS A 175 -10.31 -30.22 6.54
C LYS A 175 -10.39 -30.85 7.93
N GLU A 176 -9.35 -31.55 8.35
CA GLU A 176 -9.29 -32.17 9.68
C GLU A 176 -9.30 -31.11 10.80
N ALA A 177 -8.50 -30.05 10.68
CA ALA A 177 -8.43 -29.00 11.69
C ALA A 177 -9.78 -28.28 11.88
N VAL A 178 -10.48 -27.96 10.79
CA VAL A 178 -11.75 -27.24 10.86
C VAL A 178 -12.92 -28.12 11.30
N THR A 179 -12.85 -29.44 11.13
CA THR A 179 -13.95 -30.36 11.43
C THR A 179 -14.37 -30.28 12.91
N GLY A 180 -15.66 -30.08 13.15
CA GLY A 180 -16.19 -29.92 14.51
C GLY A 180 -15.84 -28.56 15.14
N THR A 181 -15.40 -27.57 14.36
CA THR A 181 -15.21 -26.18 14.81
C THR A 181 -16.06 -25.23 13.97
N PRO A 182 -16.31 -23.99 14.42
CA PRO A 182 -17.02 -22.99 13.60
C PRO A 182 -16.33 -22.71 12.25
N PHE A 183 -15.02 -22.92 12.15
CA PHE A 183 -14.28 -22.76 10.88
C PHE A 183 -14.72 -23.76 9.81
N TYR A 184 -15.42 -24.84 10.16
CA TYR A 184 -16.00 -25.77 9.19
C TYR A 184 -16.97 -25.06 8.23
N TYR A 185 -17.74 -24.09 8.74
CA TYR A 185 -18.75 -23.36 7.97
C TYR A 185 -18.20 -22.12 7.26
N SER A 186 -16.90 -21.85 7.39
CA SER A 186 -16.31 -20.59 6.93
C SER A 186 -16.24 -20.44 5.42
N THR A 187 -16.59 -21.47 4.64
CA THR A 187 -16.49 -21.46 3.16
C THR A 187 -15.06 -21.19 2.65
N TRP A 188 -14.04 -21.58 3.40
CA TRP A 188 -12.62 -21.27 3.11
C TRP A 188 -12.18 -21.76 1.72
N ASP A 189 -12.73 -22.87 1.27
CA ASP A 189 -12.50 -23.54 -0.02
C ASP A 189 -13.13 -22.81 -1.22
N GLN A 190 -13.92 -21.76 -0.98
CA GLN A 190 -14.59 -20.98 -2.03
C GLN A 190 -13.90 -19.65 -2.36
N HIS A 191 -12.73 -19.39 -1.79
CA HIS A 191 -11.99 -18.15 -1.96
C HIS A 191 -10.60 -18.41 -2.54
N GLU A 192 -10.19 -17.57 -3.49
CA GLU A 192 -8.86 -17.61 -4.06
C GLU A 192 -7.78 -17.37 -2.99
N GLN A 193 -6.69 -18.14 -3.08
CA GLN A 193 -5.52 -18.02 -2.22
C GLN A 193 -4.25 -17.84 -3.07
N PRO A 194 -3.94 -16.61 -3.49
CA PRO A 194 -2.73 -16.33 -4.29
C PRO A 194 -1.44 -16.80 -3.61
N GLN A 195 -1.39 -16.74 -2.27
CA GLN A 195 -0.26 -17.19 -1.45
C GLN A 195 -0.23 -18.70 -1.21
N ARG A 196 -1.19 -19.49 -1.75
CA ARG A 196 -1.31 -20.95 -1.54
C ARG A 196 -1.39 -21.41 -0.09
N ASP A 197 -1.72 -20.52 0.83
CA ASP A 197 -2.10 -20.82 2.21
C ASP A 197 -3.44 -20.14 2.54
N TYR A 198 -4.01 -20.46 3.71
CA TYR A 198 -5.29 -19.93 4.17
C TYR A 198 -5.16 -19.09 5.45
N VAL A 199 -3.94 -18.65 5.80
CA VAL A 199 -3.67 -17.95 7.06
C VAL A 199 -4.44 -16.63 7.12
N LYS A 200 -4.40 -15.86 6.02
CA LYS A 200 -5.17 -14.61 5.91
C LYS A 200 -6.67 -14.86 5.98
N PHE A 201 -7.13 -15.92 5.32
CA PHE A 201 -8.54 -16.30 5.31
C PHE A 201 -9.04 -16.59 6.73
N PHE A 202 -8.40 -17.50 7.45
CA PHE A 202 -8.80 -17.86 8.80
C PHE A 202 -8.62 -16.72 9.81
N ALA A 203 -7.60 -15.87 9.63
CA ALA A 203 -7.46 -14.64 10.41
C ALA A 203 -8.66 -13.70 10.21
N LEU A 204 -9.12 -13.55 8.97
CA LEU A 204 -10.25 -12.70 8.65
C LEU A 204 -11.55 -13.28 9.19
N TYR A 205 -11.79 -14.58 9.01
CA TYR A 205 -12.98 -15.26 9.53
C TYR A 205 -13.08 -15.21 11.06
N SER A 206 -11.94 -15.39 11.76
CA SER A 206 -11.89 -15.26 13.22
C SER A 206 -12.39 -13.89 13.70
N LYS A 207 -12.11 -12.82 12.94
CA LYS A 207 -12.56 -11.47 13.28
C LYS A 207 -13.98 -11.17 12.79
N TYR A 208 -14.38 -11.78 11.67
CA TYR A 208 -15.61 -11.46 10.95
C TYR A 208 -16.31 -12.73 10.42
N PRO A 209 -17.04 -13.47 11.27
CA PRO A 209 -17.78 -14.67 10.85
C PRO A 209 -18.82 -14.41 9.74
N VAL A 210 -19.24 -13.15 9.56
CA VAL A 210 -20.13 -12.68 8.47
C VAL A 210 -19.62 -13.02 7.07
N ILE A 211 -18.34 -13.37 6.91
CA ILE A 211 -17.80 -13.92 5.66
C ILE A 211 -18.65 -15.10 5.16
N GLU A 212 -19.06 -16.01 6.04
CA GLU A 212 -19.90 -17.15 5.67
C GLU A 212 -21.21 -16.67 5.03
N ILE A 213 -21.86 -15.68 5.63
CA ILE A 213 -23.09 -15.08 5.11
C ILE A 213 -22.84 -14.45 3.74
N LEU A 214 -21.80 -13.61 3.61
CA LEU A 214 -21.46 -12.95 2.35
C LEU A 214 -21.22 -13.96 1.23
N THR A 215 -20.47 -15.02 1.52
CA THR A 215 -20.17 -16.07 0.54
C THR A 215 -21.44 -16.79 0.12
N LYS A 216 -22.29 -17.20 1.09
CA LYS A 216 -23.56 -17.89 0.82
C LYS A 216 -24.58 -17.03 0.05
N LEU A 217 -24.52 -15.70 0.22
CA LEU A 217 -25.35 -14.75 -0.53
C LEU A 217 -24.81 -14.39 -1.93
N GLY A 218 -23.67 -14.95 -2.35
CA GLY A 218 -23.04 -14.63 -3.65
C GLY A 218 -22.14 -13.39 -3.65
N PHE A 219 -21.91 -12.77 -2.50
CA PHE A 219 -21.13 -11.54 -2.32
C PHE A 219 -19.63 -11.82 -2.08
N LYS A 220 -19.08 -12.86 -2.73
CA LYS A 220 -17.68 -13.32 -2.56
C LYS A 220 -16.63 -12.26 -2.87
N TYR A 221 -16.93 -11.37 -3.82
CA TYR A 221 -16.06 -10.25 -4.19
C TYR A 221 -15.64 -9.44 -2.95
N PHE A 222 -16.57 -9.14 -2.04
CA PHE A 222 -16.29 -8.31 -0.87
C PHE A 222 -15.32 -8.98 0.10
N VAL A 223 -15.39 -10.31 0.21
CA VAL A 223 -14.46 -11.11 1.00
C VAL A 223 -13.07 -11.03 0.37
N GLY A 224 -12.95 -11.26 -0.94
CA GLY A 224 -11.69 -11.14 -1.67
C GLY A 224 -11.07 -9.74 -1.57
N ALA A 225 -11.88 -8.70 -1.79
CA ALA A 225 -11.44 -7.31 -1.62
C ALA A 225 -10.94 -7.03 -0.20
N LYS A 226 -11.57 -7.57 0.85
CA LYS A 226 -11.07 -7.38 2.22
C LYS A 226 -9.80 -8.19 2.53
N LEU A 227 -9.62 -9.35 1.90
CA LEU A 227 -8.43 -10.18 2.07
C LEU A 227 -7.18 -9.58 1.40
N PHE A 228 -7.38 -8.88 0.29
CA PHE A 228 -6.31 -8.44 -0.61
C PHE A 228 -6.36 -6.94 -0.92
N ASP A 229 -6.79 -6.14 0.06
CA ASP A 229 -6.76 -4.66 0.05
C ASP A 229 -7.50 -4.00 -1.14
N GLY A 230 -8.53 -4.67 -1.65
CA GLY A 230 -9.47 -4.14 -2.62
C GLY A 230 -10.45 -3.14 -2.02
N LYS A 231 -10.98 -2.24 -2.87
CA LYS A 231 -11.95 -1.21 -2.45
C LYS A 231 -13.32 -1.83 -2.18
N THR A 232 -13.79 -1.70 -0.95
CA THR A 232 -15.16 -2.09 -0.54
C THR A 232 -16.08 -0.89 -0.29
N TYR A 233 -15.57 0.34 -0.41
CA TYR A 233 -16.31 1.61 -0.21
C TYR A 233 -17.17 1.67 1.06
N SER A 234 -16.78 0.95 2.11
CA SER A 234 -17.51 0.85 3.38
C SER A 234 -18.96 0.36 3.25
N CYS A 235 -19.32 -0.32 2.16
CA CYS A 235 -20.70 -0.78 1.94
C CYS A 235 -21.05 -2.01 2.79
N ILE A 236 -20.07 -2.72 3.35
CA ILE A 236 -20.30 -3.89 4.21
C ILE A 236 -20.17 -3.51 5.69
N ASN A 237 -21.13 -3.96 6.51
CA ASN A 237 -21.02 -3.99 7.96
C ASN A 237 -20.48 -5.34 8.43
N TRP A 238 -19.16 -5.38 8.67
CA TRP A 238 -18.46 -6.62 9.02
C TRP A 238 -18.81 -7.21 10.40
N ARG A 239 -19.51 -6.45 11.24
CA ARG A 239 -19.92 -6.86 12.60
C ARG A 239 -21.43 -7.11 12.72
N ALA A 240 -22.17 -7.01 11.61
CA ALA A 240 -23.59 -7.30 11.59
C ALA A 240 -23.86 -8.80 11.80
N LYS A 241 -25.01 -9.09 12.42
CA LYS A 241 -25.49 -10.47 12.61
C LYS A 241 -26.64 -10.82 11.66
N GLN A 242 -27.45 -9.84 11.27
CA GLN A 242 -28.59 -10.05 10.38
C GLN A 242 -28.21 -9.77 8.93
N LEU A 243 -28.75 -10.55 7.99
CA LEU A 243 -28.41 -10.51 6.56
C LEU A 243 -28.49 -9.10 5.94
N HIS A 244 -29.57 -8.37 6.20
CA HIS A 244 -29.78 -7.02 5.65
C HIS A 244 -28.84 -5.98 6.26
N ASP A 245 -28.52 -6.12 7.55
CA ASP A 245 -27.55 -5.26 8.24
C ASP A 245 -26.14 -5.42 7.68
N VAL A 246 -25.77 -6.62 7.22
CA VAL A 246 -24.46 -6.88 6.57
C VAL A 246 -24.27 -5.94 5.38
N LEU A 247 -25.32 -5.77 4.57
CA LEU A 247 -25.32 -4.86 3.43
C LEU A 247 -25.75 -3.45 3.80
N ARG A 248 -25.98 -3.13 5.09
CA ARG A 248 -26.46 -1.80 5.55
C ARG A 248 -27.75 -1.35 4.84
N LEU A 249 -28.68 -2.28 4.62
CA LEU A 249 -29.94 -2.04 3.91
C LEU A 249 -31.14 -2.34 4.80
N SER A 250 -32.30 -1.78 4.43
CA SER A 250 -33.59 -2.25 4.94
C SER A 250 -33.87 -3.68 4.44
N LYS A 251 -34.82 -4.39 5.05
CA LYS A 251 -35.23 -5.73 4.58
C LYS A 251 -35.77 -5.70 3.14
N GLN A 252 -36.51 -4.65 2.77
CA GLN A 252 -37.07 -4.47 1.43
C GLN A 252 -35.96 -4.23 0.40
N ASP A 253 -35.04 -3.30 0.68
CA ASP A 253 -33.91 -3.01 -0.21
C ASP A 253 -32.96 -4.20 -0.36
N PHE A 254 -32.77 -4.96 0.73
CA PHE A 254 -32.01 -6.20 0.68
C PHE A 254 -32.61 -7.20 -0.32
N GLN A 255 -33.94 -7.37 -0.33
CA GLN A 255 -34.60 -8.26 -1.28
C GLN A 255 -34.40 -7.81 -2.73
N LEU A 256 -34.43 -6.50 -2.99
CA LEU A 256 -34.13 -5.95 -4.32
C LEU A 256 -32.71 -6.29 -4.76
N VAL A 257 -31.71 -6.01 -3.91
CA VAL A 257 -30.30 -6.29 -4.21
C VAL A 257 -30.05 -7.80 -4.35
N HIS A 258 -30.68 -8.61 -3.50
CA HIS A 258 -30.55 -10.07 -3.53
C HIS A 258 -31.22 -10.71 -4.76
N LYS A 259 -32.21 -10.06 -5.37
CA LYS A 259 -32.80 -10.51 -6.63
C LYS A 259 -31.89 -10.23 -7.83
N GLU A 260 -31.24 -9.06 -7.85
CA GLU A 260 -30.40 -8.65 -8.98
C GLU A 260 -29.01 -9.31 -8.98
N GLN A 261 -28.41 -9.55 -7.80
CA GLN A 261 -27.09 -10.21 -7.56
C GLN A 261 -25.90 -9.78 -8.42
N LYS A 262 -25.97 -8.63 -9.11
CA LYS A 262 -24.93 -8.17 -10.07
C LYS A 262 -24.30 -6.84 -9.69
N LEU A 263 -24.48 -6.37 -8.46
CA LEU A 263 -23.90 -5.10 -8.03
C LEU A 263 -22.44 -5.26 -7.63
N ASN A 264 -21.58 -4.45 -8.26
CA ASN A 264 -20.23 -4.26 -7.76
C ASN A 264 -20.23 -3.38 -6.48
N PRO A 265 -19.13 -3.32 -5.72
CA PRO A 265 -19.06 -2.55 -4.47
C PRO A 265 -19.44 -1.08 -4.58
N MET A 266 -19.02 -0.43 -5.67
CA MET A 266 -19.32 0.98 -5.91
C MET A 266 -20.82 1.15 -6.10
N GLN A 267 -21.43 0.34 -6.97
CA GLN A 267 -22.86 0.40 -7.25
C GLN A 267 -23.70 0.11 -6.01
N LEU A 268 -23.32 -0.88 -5.20
CA LEU A 268 -23.96 -1.14 -3.91
C LEU A 268 -23.83 0.07 -2.97
N ARG A 269 -22.65 0.69 -2.90
CA ARG A 269 -22.46 1.88 -2.07
C ARG A 269 -23.31 3.05 -2.55
N LEU A 270 -23.41 3.28 -3.85
CA LEU A 270 -24.25 4.32 -4.44
C LEU A 270 -25.72 4.06 -4.13
N PHE A 271 -26.17 2.81 -4.23
CA PHE A 271 -27.53 2.40 -3.87
C PHE A 271 -27.84 2.67 -2.40
N GLN A 272 -26.90 2.38 -1.49
CA GLN A 272 -27.05 2.72 -0.06
C GLN A 272 -27.15 4.23 0.18
N LEU A 273 -26.27 5.01 -0.45
CA LEU A 273 -26.26 6.47 -0.31
C LEU A 273 -27.57 7.08 -0.83
N SER A 274 -28.09 6.52 -1.93
CA SER A 274 -29.32 7.01 -2.56
C SER A 274 -30.56 6.81 -1.71
N ARG A 275 -30.56 5.93 -0.71
CA ARG A 275 -31.72 5.73 0.19
C ARG A 275 -32.11 6.99 0.98
N LYS A 276 -31.26 8.02 1.01
CA LYS A 276 -31.55 9.33 1.59
C LYS A 276 -32.26 10.29 0.62
N ASP A 277 -32.31 9.95 -0.66
CA ASP A 277 -32.94 10.77 -1.69
C ASP A 277 -34.46 10.64 -1.60
N SER A 278 -35.20 11.73 -1.84
CA SER A 278 -36.67 11.70 -1.89
C SER A 278 -37.20 10.84 -3.03
N ALA A 279 -36.45 10.70 -4.12
CA ALA A 279 -36.79 9.90 -5.31
C ALA A 279 -35.54 9.13 -5.78
N PRO A 280 -35.17 8.05 -5.07
CA PRO A 280 -33.87 7.43 -5.26
C PRO A 280 -33.79 6.65 -6.59
N PRO A 281 -32.62 6.59 -7.25
CA PRO A 281 -32.39 5.71 -8.38
C PRO A 281 -32.61 4.24 -8.07
N THR A 282 -33.21 3.56 -9.04
CA THR A 282 -33.33 2.11 -9.12
C THR A 282 -31.95 1.49 -9.31
N ILE A 283 -31.83 0.19 -9.00
CA ILE A 283 -30.59 -0.56 -9.21
C ILE A 283 -30.16 -0.50 -10.69
N GLN A 284 -31.10 -0.65 -11.62
CA GLN A 284 -30.82 -0.62 -13.04
C GLN A 284 -30.34 0.76 -13.52
N GLU A 285 -30.92 1.85 -13.01
CA GLU A 285 -30.44 3.21 -13.30
C GLU A 285 -29.00 3.40 -12.83
N ILE A 286 -28.65 2.96 -11.62
CA ILE A 286 -27.28 3.04 -11.11
C ILE A 286 -26.33 2.20 -11.96
N GLN A 287 -26.71 0.97 -12.31
CA GLN A 287 -25.89 0.12 -13.16
C GLN A 287 -25.66 0.80 -14.51
N ASN A 288 -26.72 1.09 -15.27
CA ASN A 288 -26.61 1.68 -16.60
C ASN A 288 -25.80 2.97 -16.64
N PHE A 289 -25.96 3.82 -15.63
CA PHE A 289 -25.24 5.09 -15.56
C PHE A 289 -23.73 4.91 -15.31
N PHE A 290 -23.36 3.87 -14.56
CA PHE A 290 -21.98 3.63 -14.13
C PHE A 290 -21.36 2.33 -14.66
N THR A 291 -21.96 1.65 -15.65
CA THR A 291 -21.48 0.38 -16.22
C THR A 291 -20.09 0.55 -16.83
N ASP A 292 -19.91 1.55 -17.70
CA ASP A 292 -18.66 1.81 -18.43
C ASP A 292 -17.79 2.87 -17.76
N SER A 293 -17.99 3.05 -16.46
CA SER A 293 -17.23 4.02 -15.68
C SER A 293 -15.76 3.65 -15.62
N VAL A 294 -14.91 4.50 -16.20
CA VAL A 294 -13.45 4.41 -16.11
C VAL A 294 -12.96 5.35 -15.01
N GLY A 295 -11.93 4.94 -14.26
CA GLY A 295 -11.32 5.77 -13.22
C GLY A 295 -12.01 5.68 -11.85
N ASP A 296 -11.65 6.57 -10.94
CA ASP A 296 -12.06 6.51 -9.52
C ASP A 296 -13.38 7.26 -9.26
N VAL A 297 -14.45 6.86 -9.97
CA VAL A 297 -15.76 7.54 -9.97
C VAL A 297 -16.30 7.81 -8.56
N MET A 298 -16.13 6.87 -7.63
CA MET A 298 -16.57 7.05 -6.25
C MET A 298 -15.90 8.23 -5.55
N ASN A 299 -14.60 8.45 -5.77
CA ASN A 299 -13.89 9.56 -5.15
C ASN A 299 -14.35 10.92 -5.68
N GLU A 300 -14.60 11.00 -6.99
CA GLU A 300 -15.17 12.19 -7.62
C GLU A 300 -16.59 12.48 -7.10
N LEU A 301 -17.45 11.45 -7.08
CA LEU A 301 -18.81 11.56 -6.57
C LEU A 301 -18.86 11.92 -5.09
N ASN A 302 -17.95 11.42 -4.27
CA ASN A 302 -17.93 11.72 -2.83
C ASN A 302 -17.79 13.23 -2.56
N VAL A 303 -17.15 14.01 -3.44
CA VAL A 303 -17.09 15.48 -3.29
C VAL A 303 -18.43 16.11 -3.61
N VAL A 304 -19.04 15.71 -4.74
CA VAL A 304 -20.35 16.21 -5.18
C VAL A 304 -21.45 15.84 -4.17
N LEU A 305 -21.44 14.61 -3.66
CA LEU A 305 -22.44 14.07 -2.73
C LEU A 305 -22.33 14.65 -1.31
N LYS A 306 -21.34 15.50 -1.01
CA LYS A 306 -21.36 16.32 0.22
C LYS A 306 -22.46 17.38 0.17
N TYR A 307 -22.72 17.89 -1.03
CA TYR A 307 -23.62 19.03 -1.26
C TYR A 307 -24.91 18.63 -2.01
N SER A 308 -24.96 17.40 -2.55
CA SER A 308 -26.06 16.91 -3.39
C SER A 308 -26.49 15.48 -3.03
N THR A 309 -27.65 15.09 -3.54
CA THR A 309 -28.18 13.71 -3.57
C THR A 309 -27.75 12.99 -4.83
N LEU A 310 -27.71 11.65 -4.83
CA LEU A 310 -27.30 10.88 -6.01
C LEU A 310 -28.22 11.13 -7.21
N ARG A 311 -29.54 11.15 -7.00
CA ARG A 311 -30.53 11.43 -8.05
C ARG A 311 -30.27 12.78 -8.73
N LYS A 312 -30.09 13.85 -7.94
CA LYS A 312 -29.81 15.19 -8.48
C LYS A 312 -28.49 15.22 -9.26
N ALA A 313 -27.44 14.57 -8.73
CA ALA A 313 -26.16 14.48 -9.41
C ALA A 313 -26.27 13.78 -10.77
N MET A 314 -26.93 12.61 -10.82
CA MET A 314 -27.16 11.86 -12.08
C MET A 314 -27.95 12.70 -13.09
N ASN A 315 -29.05 13.34 -12.67
CA ASN A 315 -29.87 14.17 -13.54
C ASN A 315 -29.09 15.39 -14.07
N TYR A 316 -28.28 16.03 -13.22
CA TYR A 316 -27.45 17.16 -13.62
C TYR A 316 -26.38 16.73 -14.64
N MET A 317 -25.69 15.61 -14.38
CA MET A 317 -24.70 15.08 -15.29
C MET A 317 -25.28 14.74 -16.66
N GLN A 318 -26.45 14.09 -16.71
CA GLN A 318 -27.16 13.83 -17.97
C GLN A 318 -27.44 15.10 -18.76
N LYS A 319 -27.87 16.18 -18.08
CA LYS A 319 -28.10 17.47 -18.73
C LYS A 319 -26.81 18.10 -19.25
N GLN A 320 -25.73 18.09 -18.46
CA GLN A 320 -24.47 18.74 -18.83
C GLN A 320 -23.79 18.09 -20.04
N VAL A 321 -23.87 16.76 -20.18
CA VAL A 321 -23.32 16.07 -21.37
C VAL A 321 -24.02 16.52 -22.66
N GLN A 322 -25.28 16.96 -22.60
CA GLN A 322 -26.01 17.48 -23.76
C GLN A 322 -25.75 18.97 -24.03
N ILE A 323 -25.21 19.70 -23.06
CA ILE A 323 -24.97 21.15 -23.15
C ILE A 323 -23.57 21.44 -23.71
N CYS A 324 -22.59 20.58 -23.43
CA CYS A 324 -21.20 20.84 -23.75
C CYS A 324 -20.48 19.58 -24.24
N ASP A 325 -20.07 19.58 -25.51
CA ASP A 325 -19.34 18.48 -26.16
C ASP A 325 -17.89 18.31 -25.66
N THR A 326 -17.41 19.23 -24.80
CA THR A 326 -16.05 19.17 -24.24
C THR A 326 -15.83 17.90 -23.42
N TYR A 327 -16.85 17.43 -22.70
CA TYR A 327 -16.75 16.25 -21.85
C TYR A 327 -17.32 15.02 -22.55
N LYS A 328 -16.45 14.27 -23.23
CA LYS A 328 -16.81 13.05 -23.97
C LYS A 328 -17.26 11.88 -23.07
N THR A 329 -17.08 11.97 -21.76
CA THR A 329 -17.43 10.93 -20.79
C THR A 329 -17.98 11.52 -19.50
N TYR A 330 -18.86 10.78 -18.83
CA TYR A 330 -19.36 11.14 -17.50
C TYR A 330 -18.25 11.29 -16.45
N PHE A 331 -17.15 10.53 -16.59
CA PHE A 331 -16.01 10.66 -15.68
C PHE A 331 -15.27 11.99 -15.87
N GLY A 332 -15.01 12.40 -17.12
CA GLY A 332 -14.39 13.69 -17.41
C GLY A 332 -15.24 14.87 -16.90
N LEU A 333 -16.56 14.76 -17.04
CA LEU A 333 -17.50 15.72 -16.47
C LEU A 333 -17.43 15.78 -14.94
N LEU A 334 -17.38 14.62 -14.27
CA LEU A 334 -17.27 14.55 -12.81
C LEU A 334 -15.98 15.18 -12.29
N ILE A 335 -14.85 14.97 -12.97
CA ILE A 335 -13.58 15.61 -12.62
C ILE A 335 -13.73 17.13 -12.69
N ALA A 336 -14.28 17.66 -13.78
CA ALA A 336 -14.48 19.08 -13.94
C ALA A 336 -15.44 19.66 -12.89
N TRP A 337 -16.49 18.91 -12.53
CA TRP A 337 -17.42 19.35 -11.50
C TRP A 337 -16.79 19.38 -10.11
N ARG A 338 -16.00 18.36 -9.78
CA ARG A 338 -15.21 18.34 -8.54
C ARG A 338 -14.24 19.52 -8.49
N ASP A 339 -13.53 19.79 -9.58
CA ASP A 339 -12.54 20.90 -9.61
C ASP A 339 -13.23 22.26 -9.51
N TYR A 340 -14.36 22.45 -10.18
CA TYR A 340 -15.23 23.61 -9.97
C TYR A 340 -15.67 23.77 -8.50
N ILE A 341 -16.12 22.69 -7.84
CA ILE A 341 -16.50 22.74 -6.42
C ILE A 341 -15.31 23.19 -5.55
N ARG A 342 -14.09 22.74 -5.85
CA ARG A 342 -12.87 23.16 -5.13
C ARG A 342 -12.51 24.62 -5.41
N ASP A 343 -12.71 25.10 -6.62
CA ASP A 343 -12.56 26.53 -6.92
C ASP A 343 -13.57 27.35 -6.11
N CYS A 344 -14.83 26.92 -6.06
CA CYS A 344 -15.87 27.55 -5.24
C CYS A 344 -15.49 27.56 -3.75
N GLU A 345 -14.97 26.46 -3.20
CA GLU A 345 -14.46 26.40 -1.83
C GLU A 345 -13.31 27.41 -1.61
N THR A 346 -12.42 27.55 -2.60
CA THR A 346 -11.29 28.50 -2.56
C THR A 346 -11.73 29.97 -2.63
N LEU A 347 -12.79 30.23 -3.40
CA LEU A 347 -13.43 31.53 -3.57
C LEU A 347 -14.48 31.83 -2.50
N GLU A 348 -14.65 30.94 -1.50
CA GLU A 348 -15.62 31.07 -0.40
C GLU A 348 -17.07 31.24 -0.91
N MET A 349 -17.40 30.61 -2.04
CA MET A 349 -18.74 30.61 -2.61
C MET A 349 -19.68 29.66 -1.85
N ASP A 350 -20.95 30.06 -1.70
CA ASP A 350 -21.94 29.25 -0.99
C ASP A 350 -22.47 28.08 -1.83
N LEU A 351 -21.86 26.91 -1.66
CA LEU A 351 -22.25 25.66 -2.31
C LEU A 351 -23.59 25.08 -1.84
N SER A 352 -24.22 25.65 -0.81
CA SER A 352 -25.61 25.29 -0.45
C SER A 352 -26.62 25.87 -1.45
N HIS A 353 -26.24 26.94 -2.16
CA HIS A 353 -27.10 27.58 -3.14
C HIS A 353 -27.13 26.79 -4.46
N SER A 354 -28.33 26.36 -4.87
CA SER A 354 -28.51 25.46 -6.01
C SER A 354 -27.95 26.00 -7.33
N LEU A 355 -27.97 27.31 -7.57
CA LEU A 355 -27.43 27.89 -8.81
C LEU A 355 -25.90 27.88 -8.86
N ILE A 356 -25.25 27.84 -7.69
CA ILE A 356 -23.80 27.72 -7.58
C ILE A 356 -23.42 26.25 -7.72
N LEU A 357 -24.09 25.35 -7.00
CA LEU A 357 -23.75 23.92 -7.07
C LEU A 357 -24.05 23.29 -8.45
N PHE A 358 -25.12 23.74 -9.12
CA PHE A 358 -25.58 23.24 -10.41
C PHE A 358 -25.61 24.37 -11.45
N PRO A 359 -24.44 24.88 -11.89
CA PRO A 359 -24.39 25.94 -12.88
C PRO A 359 -25.03 25.47 -14.19
N LYS A 360 -25.66 26.40 -14.93
CA LYS A 360 -26.34 26.06 -16.19
C LYS A 360 -25.37 25.42 -17.20
N ASN A 361 -24.17 25.97 -17.32
CA ASN A 361 -23.06 25.42 -18.10
C ASN A 361 -21.85 25.25 -17.17
N LEU A 362 -21.56 24.01 -16.79
CA LEU A 362 -20.45 23.70 -15.89
C LEU A 362 -19.10 24.09 -16.48
N HIS A 363 -18.91 23.90 -17.79
CA HIS A 363 -17.62 24.18 -18.43
C HIS A 363 -17.28 25.66 -18.34
N GLU A 364 -18.22 26.52 -18.72
CA GLU A 364 -18.06 27.98 -18.69
C GLU A 364 -17.78 28.50 -17.28
N GLU A 365 -18.56 28.06 -16.30
CA GLU A 365 -18.38 28.50 -14.92
C GLU A 365 -17.08 27.96 -14.31
N HIS A 366 -16.68 26.73 -14.62
CA HIS A 366 -15.35 26.22 -14.23
C HIS A 366 -14.21 27.04 -14.84
N GLN A 367 -14.28 27.38 -16.13
CA GLN A 367 -13.27 28.25 -16.74
C GLN A 367 -13.23 29.65 -16.11
N ARG A 368 -14.39 30.17 -15.70
CA ARG A 368 -14.50 31.45 -15.00
C ARG A 368 -13.87 31.38 -13.60
N THR A 369 -14.23 30.37 -12.80
CA THR A 369 -13.71 30.22 -11.43
C THR A 369 -12.21 29.94 -11.42
N MET A 370 -11.70 29.12 -12.36
CA MET A 370 -10.27 28.88 -12.50
C MET A 370 -9.49 30.19 -12.72
N LYS A 371 -10.01 31.11 -13.54
CA LYS A 371 -9.40 32.43 -13.77
C LYS A 371 -9.43 33.28 -12.49
N LEU A 372 -10.55 33.29 -11.77
CA LEU A 372 -10.69 34.03 -10.53
C LEU A 372 -9.74 33.51 -9.44
N VAL A 373 -9.67 32.20 -9.24
CA VAL A 373 -8.74 31.56 -8.30
C VAL A 373 -7.29 31.95 -8.61
N LYS A 374 -6.91 31.95 -9.89
CA LYS A 374 -5.58 32.38 -10.32
C LYS A 374 -5.32 33.84 -9.94
N THR A 375 -6.23 34.76 -10.26
CA THR A 375 -6.10 36.17 -9.90
C THR A 375 -6.01 36.38 -8.38
N THR A 376 -6.89 35.75 -7.60
CA THR A 376 -6.87 35.84 -6.13
C THR A 376 -5.60 35.25 -5.53
N SER A 377 -5.06 34.17 -6.11
CA SER A 377 -3.78 33.60 -5.71
C SER A 377 -2.63 34.57 -5.97
N ASP A 378 -2.59 35.21 -7.15
CA ASP A 378 -1.56 36.19 -7.51
C ASP A 378 -1.62 37.41 -6.57
N GLU A 379 -2.80 37.92 -6.25
CA GLU A 379 -3.01 39.02 -5.28
C GLU A 379 -2.59 38.63 -3.86
N ARG A 380 -2.98 37.43 -3.38
CA ARG A 380 -2.57 36.92 -2.05
C ARG A 380 -1.05 36.73 -1.98
N SER A 381 -0.43 36.24 -3.04
CA SER A 381 1.03 36.11 -3.14
C SER A 381 1.72 37.47 -3.12
N ARG A 382 1.19 38.46 -3.85
CA ARG A 382 1.69 39.84 -3.82
C ARG A 382 1.58 40.46 -2.41
N ALA A 383 0.46 40.29 -1.74
CA ALA A 383 0.26 40.80 -0.37
C ALA A 383 1.22 40.13 0.64
N LYS A 384 1.44 38.82 0.53
CA LYS A 384 2.45 38.10 1.36
C LYS A 384 3.85 38.61 1.08
N MET A 385 4.18 38.87 -0.17
CA MET A 385 5.50 39.37 -0.58
C MET A 385 5.77 40.77 -0.04
N LEU A 386 4.78 41.67 -0.10
CA LEU A 386 4.86 43.03 0.50
C LEU A 386 5.05 42.98 2.02
N LYS A 387 4.20 42.23 2.75
CA LYS A 387 4.37 42.05 4.21
C LYS A 387 5.72 41.45 4.56
N ARG A 388 6.20 40.52 3.74
CA ARG A 388 7.50 39.92 3.94
C ARG A 388 8.63 40.91 3.66
N ALA A 389 8.52 41.75 2.63
CA ALA A 389 9.49 42.78 2.29
C ALA A 389 9.76 43.70 3.50
N GLU A 390 8.73 44.09 4.26
CA GLU A 390 8.86 44.85 5.51
C GLU A 390 9.75 44.14 6.54
N THR A 391 9.52 42.85 6.77
CA THR A 391 10.33 42.05 7.72
C THR A 391 11.76 41.81 7.24
N LEU A 392 11.99 41.88 5.91
CA LEU A 392 13.29 41.68 5.29
C LEU A 392 14.14 42.95 5.25
N GLN A 393 13.57 44.12 5.55
CA GLN A 393 14.30 45.40 5.66
C GLN A 393 15.48 45.31 6.63
N LYS A 394 15.41 44.43 7.64
CA LYS A 394 16.53 44.15 8.57
C LYS A 394 17.84 43.74 7.88
N TYR A 395 17.76 43.17 6.67
CA TYR A 395 18.90 42.76 5.85
C TYR A 395 19.49 43.90 5.02
N LYS A 396 18.89 45.10 5.01
CA LYS A 396 19.52 46.26 4.40
C LYS A 396 20.87 46.55 5.06
N PHE A 397 21.90 46.66 4.23
CA PHE A 397 23.29 46.90 4.62
C PHE A 397 24.02 47.60 3.47
N GLU A 398 24.86 48.57 3.80
CA GLU A 398 25.64 49.31 2.81
C GLU A 398 27.07 49.53 3.30
N ASP A 399 27.98 49.70 2.35
CA ASP A 399 29.32 50.23 2.58
C ASP A 399 29.54 51.49 1.71
N GLN A 400 30.80 51.79 1.35
CA GLN A 400 31.15 52.92 0.51
C GLN A 400 30.74 52.72 -0.97
N GLU A 401 30.65 51.49 -1.46
CA GLU A 401 30.48 51.17 -2.88
C GLU A 401 29.18 50.39 -3.20
N PHE A 402 28.68 49.58 -2.27
CA PHE A 402 27.57 48.64 -2.49
C PHE A 402 26.46 48.76 -1.45
N VAL A 403 25.26 48.32 -1.83
CA VAL A 403 24.09 48.18 -0.95
C VAL A 403 23.40 46.84 -1.20
N VAL A 404 22.95 46.18 -0.13
CA VAL A 404 22.05 45.03 -0.16
C VAL A 404 20.63 45.49 0.15
N ILE A 405 19.67 45.12 -0.69
CA ILE A 405 18.23 45.38 -0.48
C ILE A 405 17.43 44.09 -0.70
N PRO A 406 16.32 43.85 0.02
CA PRO A 406 15.47 42.69 -0.23
C PRO A 406 14.68 42.85 -1.55
N ALA A 407 14.35 41.73 -2.19
CA ALA A 407 13.35 41.74 -3.26
C ALA A 407 11.95 41.94 -2.67
N GLU A 408 11.24 42.97 -3.13
CA GLU A 408 9.98 43.43 -2.52
C GLU A 408 8.74 42.96 -3.30
N THR A 409 8.87 42.73 -4.62
CA THR A 409 7.76 42.31 -5.49
C THR A 409 8.14 41.20 -6.48
N THR A 410 7.15 40.41 -6.92
CA THR A 410 7.37 39.31 -7.89
C THR A 410 7.91 39.87 -9.21
N GLU A 411 7.44 41.04 -9.59
CA GLU A 411 7.84 41.78 -10.77
C GLU A 411 9.33 42.14 -10.75
N GLU A 412 9.86 42.56 -9.59
CA GLU A 412 11.30 42.81 -9.43
C GLU A 412 12.14 41.55 -9.66
N LEU A 413 11.71 40.38 -9.15
CA LEU A 413 12.43 39.12 -9.38
C LEU A 413 12.40 38.69 -10.86
N ILE A 414 11.31 38.97 -11.56
CA ILE A 414 11.17 38.69 -13.00
C ILE A 414 12.11 39.61 -13.79
N GLU A 415 12.10 40.91 -13.52
CA GLU A 415 12.95 41.89 -14.22
C GLU A 415 14.43 41.66 -13.90
N GLU A 416 14.77 41.35 -12.65
CA GLU A 416 16.13 40.98 -12.23
C GLU A 416 16.63 39.76 -12.99
N GLY A 417 15.80 38.71 -13.06
CA GLY A 417 16.14 37.49 -13.78
C GLY A 417 16.35 37.71 -15.27
N LYS A 418 15.54 38.58 -15.87
CA LYS A 418 15.65 38.97 -17.27
C LYS A 418 16.94 39.75 -17.56
N ARG A 419 17.27 40.76 -16.74
CA ARG A 419 18.47 41.59 -16.95
C ARG A 419 19.77 40.89 -16.62
N LEU A 420 19.78 40.01 -15.62
CA LEU A 420 20.96 39.22 -15.26
C LEU A 420 21.06 37.88 -15.99
N GLU A 421 20.10 37.56 -16.87
CA GLU A 421 20.01 36.30 -17.61
C GLU A 421 20.16 35.06 -16.69
N HIS A 422 19.47 35.08 -15.55
CA HIS A 422 19.48 33.97 -14.59
C HIS A 422 18.09 33.71 -13.98
N CYS A 423 17.90 32.50 -13.45
CA CYS A 423 16.58 31.98 -13.08
C CYS A 423 16.05 32.45 -11.70
N VAL A 424 16.37 33.66 -11.24
CA VAL A 424 15.97 34.16 -9.90
C VAL A 424 14.44 34.30 -9.76
N ALA A 425 13.71 34.51 -10.86
CA ALA A 425 12.25 34.56 -10.88
C ALA A 425 11.58 33.27 -10.36
N ARG A 426 12.23 32.10 -10.53
CA ARG A 426 11.72 30.80 -10.05
C ARG A 426 11.69 30.68 -8.51
N TYR A 427 12.20 31.68 -7.80
CA TYR A 427 12.22 31.72 -6.35
C TYR A 427 11.07 32.56 -5.76
N ALA A 428 10.19 33.17 -6.58
CA ALA A 428 9.12 34.07 -6.12
C ALA A 428 8.21 33.45 -5.05
N ASP A 429 7.60 32.29 -5.30
CA ASP A 429 6.70 31.65 -4.31
C ASP A 429 7.44 31.27 -3.03
N ARG A 430 8.64 30.69 -3.16
CA ARG A 430 9.46 30.29 -2.00
C ARG A 430 9.96 31.49 -1.22
N HIS A 431 10.19 32.62 -1.89
CA HIS A 431 10.57 33.89 -1.27
C HIS A 431 9.38 34.45 -0.51
N ALA A 432 8.20 34.55 -1.13
CA ALA A 432 6.97 35.04 -0.51
C ALA A 432 6.55 34.21 0.72
N GLU A 433 6.68 32.88 0.65
CA GLU A 433 6.40 31.96 1.77
C GLU A 433 7.52 31.90 2.82
N GLY A 434 8.72 32.34 2.46
CA GLY A 434 9.86 32.36 3.34
C GLY A 434 10.68 31.12 3.51
N LYS A 435 10.49 30.17 2.61
CA LYS A 435 11.36 29.01 2.46
C LYS A 435 12.74 29.41 1.94
N THR A 436 12.83 30.54 1.23
CA THR A 436 14.08 31.18 0.82
C THR A 436 13.95 32.70 0.95
N THR A 437 15.05 33.43 0.86
CA THR A 437 15.04 34.90 0.87
C THR A 437 16.03 35.41 -0.17
N ILE A 438 15.51 36.11 -1.16
CA ILE A 438 16.29 36.72 -2.23
C ILE A 438 16.58 38.17 -1.86
N LEU A 439 17.86 38.53 -1.88
CA LEU A 439 18.35 39.89 -1.73
C LEU A 439 19.08 40.32 -3.00
N PHE A 440 19.04 41.59 -3.31
CA PHE A 440 19.75 42.22 -4.41
C PHE A 440 20.95 42.98 -3.88
N VAL A 441 22.11 42.79 -4.50
CA VAL A 441 23.27 43.66 -4.35
C VAL A 441 23.24 44.67 -5.47
N ARG A 442 23.48 45.93 -5.14
CA ARG A 442 23.52 47.06 -6.06
C ARG A 442 24.76 47.89 -5.83
N ARG A 443 25.18 48.65 -6.84
CA ARG A 443 26.17 49.73 -6.67
C ARG A 443 25.49 50.94 -6.04
N LYS A 444 26.12 51.57 -5.06
CA LYS A 444 25.54 52.71 -4.32
C LYS A 444 25.26 53.91 -5.21
N ASN A 445 26.12 54.14 -6.21
CA ASN A 445 25.94 55.20 -7.21
C ASN A 445 24.90 54.87 -8.30
N ASN A 446 24.41 53.62 -8.36
CA ASN A 446 23.38 53.20 -9.30
C ASN A 446 22.50 52.07 -8.72
N PRO A 447 21.67 52.38 -7.71
CA PRO A 447 20.91 51.37 -6.96
C PRO A 447 19.80 50.69 -7.77
N ASN A 448 19.37 51.27 -8.88
CA ASN A 448 18.26 50.77 -9.71
C ASN A 448 18.72 49.81 -10.81
N SER A 449 20.03 49.63 -11.01
CA SER A 449 20.56 48.70 -12.02
C SER A 449 20.90 47.35 -11.41
N PRO A 450 20.43 46.23 -12.00
CA PRO A 450 20.79 44.89 -11.55
C PRO A 450 22.29 44.63 -11.56
N TYR A 451 22.78 43.92 -10.54
CA TYR A 451 24.21 43.65 -10.39
C TYR A 451 24.49 42.24 -9.88
N TYR A 452 24.10 41.91 -8.64
CA TYR A 452 24.14 40.52 -8.13
C TYR A 452 22.87 40.19 -7.33
N THR A 453 22.53 38.91 -7.27
CA THR A 453 21.47 38.36 -6.41
C THR A 453 22.07 37.43 -5.36
N ILE A 454 21.56 37.48 -4.13
CA ILE A 454 21.93 36.63 -3.01
C ILE A 454 20.72 35.78 -2.62
N GLU A 455 20.89 34.45 -2.54
CA GLU A 455 19.92 33.56 -1.93
C GLU A 455 20.32 33.24 -0.48
N LEU A 456 19.46 33.58 0.46
CA LEU A 456 19.55 33.17 1.86
C LEU A 456 18.62 31.99 2.15
N GLN A 457 19.16 30.97 2.82
CA GLN A 457 18.37 29.90 3.42
C GLN A 457 18.80 29.73 4.88
N LYS A 458 17.86 29.71 5.82
CA LYS A 458 18.13 29.58 7.27
C LYS A 458 19.18 30.58 7.79
N ASN A 459 19.13 31.84 7.33
CA ASN A 459 20.10 32.91 7.64
C ASN A 459 21.56 32.63 7.22
N ALA A 460 21.79 31.72 6.28
CA ALA A 460 23.09 31.50 5.65
C ALA A 460 23.00 31.82 4.16
N ILE A 461 24.08 32.39 3.61
CA ILE A 461 24.21 32.64 2.17
C ILE A 461 24.42 31.30 1.48
N LYS A 462 23.46 30.91 0.65
CA LYS A 462 23.54 29.69 -0.16
C LYS A 462 24.26 29.94 -1.48
N GLN A 463 23.99 31.09 -2.09
CA GLN A 463 24.61 31.50 -3.33
C GLN A 463 24.54 33.02 -3.51
N ALA A 464 25.51 33.56 -4.25
CA ALA A 464 25.52 34.92 -4.75
C ALA A 464 25.94 34.89 -6.23
N ARG A 465 25.10 35.41 -7.14
CA ARG A 465 25.26 35.25 -8.60
C ARG A 465 25.01 36.57 -9.33
N GLY A 466 25.88 36.89 -10.28
CA GLY A 466 25.75 38.05 -11.18
C GLY A 466 25.22 37.64 -12.55
N PHE A 467 25.44 38.51 -13.54
CA PHE A 467 25.05 38.27 -14.94
C PHE A 467 25.51 36.88 -15.45
N LYS A 468 24.61 36.14 -16.10
CA LYS A 468 24.84 34.76 -16.59
C LYS A 468 25.39 33.79 -15.52
N ASN A 469 24.95 33.96 -14.28
CA ASN A 469 25.42 33.18 -13.11
C ASN A 469 26.92 33.36 -12.77
N ALA A 470 27.53 34.48 -13.20
CA ALA A 470 28.90 34.81 -12.86
C ALA A 470 29.14 34.80 -11.34
N SER A 471 30.33 34.34 -10.95
CA SER A 471 30.82 34.41 -9.57
C SER A 471 31.09 35.85 -9.16
N MET A 472 31.14 36.11 -7.86
CA MET A 472 31.44 37.44 -7.31
C MET A 472 32.83 37.91 -7.71
N THR A 473 32.96 39.21 -8.02
CA THR A 473 34.26 39.88 -8.07
C THR A 473 34.88 39.99 -6.66
N PRO A 474 36.19 40.25 -6.54
CA PRO A 474 36.83 40.41 -5.23
C PRO A 474 36.15 41.45 -4.33
N ASP A 475 35.72 42.57 -4.91
CA ASP A 475 35.07 43.66 -4.17
C ASP A 475 33.68 43.24 -3.66
N VAL A 476 32.89 42.58 -4.51
CA VAL A 476 31.58 42.05 -4.12
C VAL A 476 31.73 40.94 -3.09
N GLN A 477 32.74 40.09 -3.22
CA GLN A 477 33.01 39.04 -2.23
C GLN A 477 33.35 39.63 -0.86
N LYS A 478 34.16 40.70 -0.83
CA LYS A 478 34.52 41.42 0.40
C LYS A 478 33.29 42.06 1.05
N PHE A 479 32.44 42.70 0.24
CA PHE A 479 31.17 43.28 0.70
C PHE A 479 30.20 42.22 1.24
N VAL A 480 30.00 41.12 0.52
CA VAL A 480 29.13 40.02 0.95
C VAL A 480 29.63 39.39 2.25
N GLN A 481 30.94 39.30 2.45
CA GLN A 481 31.53 38.84 3.71
C GLN A 481 31.29 39.82 4.87
N GLN A 482 31.39 41.13 4.62
CA GLN A 482 31.04 42.16 5.61
C GLN A 482 29.56 42.10 5.99
N PHE A 483 28.68 41.93 5.01
CA PHE A 483 27.25 41.70 5.23
C PHE A 483 27.00 40.46 6.08
N GLU A 484 27.61 39.32 5.74
CA GLU A 484 27.46 38.07 6.48
C GLU A 484 27.90 38.24 7.95
N ASN A 485 29.06 38.85 8.19
CA ASN A 485 29.59 39.07 9.54
C ASN A 485 28.70 40.01 10.37
N THR A 486 28.20 41.08 9.75
CA THR A 486 27.46 42.14 10.46
C THR A 486 26.00 41.76 10.71
N LYS A 487 25.33 41.18 9.70
CA LYS A 487 23.87 40.96 9.72
C LYS A 487 23.48 39.51 10.01
N LEU A 488 24.33 38.53 9.67
CA LEU A 488 24.00 37.11 9.83
C LEU A 488 24.71 36.46 11.04
N LYS A 489 25.98 36.80 11.32
CA LYS A 489 26.76 36.18 12.42
C LYS A 489 26.55 36.84 13.80
N ARG A 490 26.17 38.12 13.87
CA ARG A 490 25.95 38.83 15.15
C ARG A 490 24.82 38.21 16.01
N LYS A 491 23.87 37.49 15.39
CA LYS A 491 22.78 36.76 16.08
C LYS A 491 23.13 35.35 16.58
N ARG A 492 24.29 34.79 16.23
CA ARG A 492 24.71 33.48 16.77
C ARG A 492 25.05 33.55 18.27
N LYS A 493 25.35 34.73 18.82
CA LYS A 493 25.63 34.94 20.25
C LYS A 493 24.37 35.18 21.11
N GLU A 494 23.27 35.66 20.56
CA GLU A 494 22.03 35.91 21.34
C GLU A 494 21.11 34.69 21.43
N VAL A 495 21.13 33.76 20.46
CA VAL A 495 20.32 32.52 20.51
C VAL A 495 21.02 31.39 21.28
N ALA A 496 22.32 31.52 21.55
CA ALA A 496 23.07 30.58 22.40
C ALA A 496 23.07 30.96 23.89
N ALA A 497 22.36 32.04 24.26
CA ALA A 497 22.30 32.58 25.63
C ALA A 497 20.86 32.63 26.20
N ILE A 498 19.95 31.78 25.70
CA ILE A 498 18.63 31.51 26.30
C ILE A 498 18.47 30.02 26.53
#